data_AF-A0A9D4L6Y7-F1
#
_entry.id   AF-A0A9D4L6Y7-F1
#
_cell.length_a   1.000
_cell.length_b   1.000
_cell.length_c   1.000
_cell.angle_alpha   90.00
_cell.angle_beta   90.00
_cell.angle_gamma   90.00
#
_symmetry.space_group_name_H-M   'P 1'
#
loop_
_entity.id
_entity.type
_entity.pdbx_description
1 polymer ?
#
loop_
_entity_poly.entity_id
_entity_poly.type
_entity_poly.pdbx_seq_one_letter_code
_entity_poly.pdbx_strand_id
1 'polypeptide(L)'
;MIPRRRGVGDFHVVRGWDTPASWERAVSKTQHSIQCGMQAKADGAPEETVLAAFLHDIGHLLGVCDNLPEMITDDVNIGTRDNDVIGGDYLRRKGFPAIVCDIVAGHVQAKRYLVLKENGYYEST
;
A
#
# COMPACT_ATOMS: atom_id res chain seq x y z
N MET A 1 21.92 0.31 -41.03
CA MET A 1 21.95 0.95 -39.70
C MET A 1 20.64 0.60 -39.01
N ILE A 2 20.69 -0.26 -37.99
CA ILE A 2 19.52 -0.84 -37.32
C ILE A 2 18.99 0.19 -36.29
N PRO A 3 17.70 0.60 -36.31
CA PRO A 3 17.16 1.48 -35.28
C PRO A 3 17.05 0.73 -33.94
N ARG A 4 17.53 1.39 -32.88
CA ARG A 4 17.63 0.86 -31.52
C ARG A 4 16.25 0.51 -30.94
N ARG A 5 16.20 -0.60 -30.19
CA ARG A 5 15.05 -1.05 -29.39
C ARG A 5 14.66 0.02 -28.35
N ARG A 6 13.35 0.20 -28.15
CA ARG A 6 12.79 0.99 -27.04
C ARG A 6 13.30 0.44 -25.71
N GLY A 7 13.98 1.30 -24.94
CA GLY A 7 14.43 1.03 -23.59
C GLY A 7 13.24 0.87 -22.64
N VAL A 8 13.48 0.07 -21.60
CA VAL A 8 12.64 -0.13 -20.42
C VAL A 8 12.19 1.24 -19.89
N GLY A 9 10.90 1.39 -19.64
CA GLY A 9 10.27 2.67 -19.31
C GLY A 9 10.86 3.33 -18.06
N ASP A 10 10.97 4.65 -18.12
CA ASP A 10 11.37 5.50 -17.01
C ASP A 10 10.42 5.30 -15.82
N PHE A 11 10.97 4.90 -14.67
CA PHE A 11 10.25 4.95 -13.39
C PHE A 11 10.07 6.42 -13.02
N HIS A 12 8.90 6.97 -13.32
CA HIS A 12 8.51 8.28 -12.80
C HIS A 12 8.28 8.16 -11.29
N VAL A 13 9.19 8.72 -10.50
CA VAL A 13 8.95 8.95 -9.07
C VAL A 13 7.79 9.93 -8.95
N VAL A 14 6.66 9.48 -8.41
CA VAL A 14 5.50 10.35 -8.15
C VAL A 14 5.88 11.31 -7.02
N ARG A 15 5.87 12.62 -7.31
CA ARG A 15 6.22 13.64 -6.33
C ARG A 15 5.32 13.50 -5.10
N GLY A 16 5.92 13.44 -3.91
CA GLY A 16 5.22 13.31 -2.64
C GLY A 16 5.01 11.87 -2.14
N TRP A 17 5.23 10.85 -2.97
CA TRP A 17 5.03 9.43 -2.56
C TRP A 17 6.01 8.96 -1.48
N ASP A 18 7.29 9.29 -1.64
CA ASP A 18 8.38 8.79 -0.77
C ASP A 18 8.80 9.75 0.34
N THR A 19 7.99 10.80 0.60
CA THR A 19 8.29 11.75 1.68
C THR A 19 7.71 11.22 2.99
N PRO A 20 8.51 11.06 4.05
CA PRO A 20 7.97 10.69 5.37
C PRO A 20 6.96 11.74 5.86
N ALA A 21 5.81 11.29 6.37
CA ALA A 21 4.70 12.19 6.72
C ALA A 21 4.94 13.01 8.00
N SER A 22 5.91 12.65 8.84
CA SER A 22 6.38 13.40 10.02
C SER A 22 7.47 12.58 10.74
N TRP A 23 8.12 13.15 11.76
CA TRP A 23 9.10 12.45 12.60
C TRP A 23 8.51 11.23 13.36
N GLU A 24 7.19 11.09 13.41
CA GLU A 24 6.46 9.98 14.06
C GLU A 24 6.28 8.75 13.14
N ARG A 25 6.55 8.89 11.82
CA ARG A 25 6.49 7.79 10.83
C ARG A 25 7.82 7.73 10.07
N ALA A 26 8.85 7.18 10.71
CA ALA A 26 10.25 7.24 10.27
C ALA A 26 10.60 6.47 8.98
N VAL A 27 9.63 5.88 8.28
CA VAL A 27 9.85 5.11 7.05
C VAL A 27 9.02 5.67 5.90
N SER A 28 9.61 5.70 4.69
CA SER A 28 8.88 6.07 3.48
C SER A 28 7.82 5.02 3.13
N LYS A 29 6.81 5.37 2.32
CA LYS A 29 5.79 4.42 1.86
C LYS A 29 6.38 3.26 1.06
N THR A 30 7.41 3.51 0.26
CA THR A 30 8.15 2.45 -0.43
C THR A 30 8.88 1.53 0.56
N GLN A 31 9.57 2.10 1.57
CA GLN A 31 10.25 1.30 2.60
C GLN A 31 9.26 0.44 3.39
N HIS A 32 8.13 1.01 3.82
CA HIS A 32 7.03 0.28 4.48
C HIS A 32 6.56 -0.91 3.64
N SER A 33 6.24 -0.66 2.37
CA SER A 33 5.80 -1.70 1.43
C SER A 33 6.82 -2.83 1.31
N ILE A 34 8.10 -2.50 1.14
CA ILE A 34 9.19 -3.48 1.06
C ILE A 34 9.30 -4.27 2.35
N GLN A 35 9.28 -3.61 3.51
CA GLN A 35 9.41 -4.26 4.82
C GLN A 35 8.25 -5.24 5.06
N CYS A 36 7.00 -4.87 4.77
CA CYS A 36 5.85 -5.76 4.90
C CYS A 36 5.97 -7.00 4.01
N GLY A 37 6.34 -6.82 2.74
CA GLY A 37 6.55 -7.94 1.83
C GLY A 37 7.71 -8.86 2.27
N MET A 38 8.83 -8.28 2.70
CA MET A 38 9.99 -9.04 3.20
C MET A 38 9.66 -9.82 4.47
N GLN A 39 8.91 -9.23 5.40
CA GLN A 39 8.49 -9.89 6.63
C GLN A 39 7.57 -11.08 6.32
N ALA A 40 6.53 -10.88 5.50
CA ALA A 40 5.64 -11.98 5.08
C ALA A 40 6.43 -13.12 4.41
N LYS A 41 7.46 -12.80 3.61
CA LYS A 41 8.33 -13.79 3.00
C LYS A 41 9.19 -14.54 4.02
N ALA A 42 9.75 -13.82 5.01
CA ALA A 42 10.54 -14.41 6.08
C ALA A 42 9.73 -15.36 6.95
N ASP A 43 8.44 -15.07 7.13
CA ASP A 43 7.49 -15.90 7.88
C ASP A 43 6.99 -17.13 7.07
N GLY A 44 7.47 -17.32 5.84
CA GLY A 44 7.07 -18.44 4.99
C GLY A 44 5.64 -18.35 4.47
N ALA A 45 5.07 -17.15 4.39
CA ALA A 45 3.72 -16.95 3.88
C ALA A 45 3.61 -17.33 2.39
N PRO A 46 2.40 -17.69 1.91
CA PRO A 46 2.14 -17.90 0.48
C PRO A 46 2.55 -16.70 -0.38
N GLU A 47 2.94 -16.93 -1.63
CA GLU A 47 3.39 -15.87 -2.55
C GLU A 47 2.34 -14.77 -2.71
N GLU A 48 1.06 -15.13 -2.72
CA GLU A 48 -0.05 -14.20 -2.79
C GLU A 48 -0.11 -13.28 -1.55
N THR A 49 0.17 -13.81 -0.37
CA THR A 49 0.22 -13.02 0.87
C THR A 49 1.43 -12.10 0.88
N VAL A 50 2.59 -12.57 0.40
CA VAL A 50 3.79 -11.73 0.23
C VAL A 50 3.52 -10.56 -0.71
N LEU A 51 2.88 -10.85 -1.86
CA LEU A 51 2.52 -9.86 -2.85
C LEU A 51 1.47 -8.87 -2.33
N ALA A 52 0.45 -9.36 -1.62
CA ALA A 52 -0.57 -8.51 -1.01
C ALA A 52 0.03 -7.62 0.09
N ALA A 53 0.92 -8.14 0.94
CA ALA A 53 1.61 -7.37 1.96
C ALA A 53 2.46 -6.24 1.36
N PHE A 54 3.15 -6.52 0.24
CA PHE A 54 3.90 -5.51 -0.50
C PHE A 54 2.98 -4.43 -1.12
N LEU A 55 1.78 -4.80 -1.56
CA LEU A 55 0.89 -3.91 -2.32
C LEU A 55 -0.26 -3.30 -1.51
N HIS A 56 -0.41 -3.61 -0.22
CA HIS A 56 -1.61 -3.24 0.55
C HIS A 56 -1.92 -1.74 0.56
N ASP A 57 -0.88 -0.90 0.55
CA ASP A 57 -0.99 0.57 0.59
C ASP A 57 -0.97 1.22 -0.82
N ILE A 58 -1.03 0.43 -1.91
CA ILE A 58 -0.93 0.98 -3.29
C ILE A 58 -2.02 2.01 -3.62
N GLY A 59 -3.17 1.94 -2.95
CA GLY A 59 -4.24 2.93 -3.12
C GLY A 59 -3.84 4.35 -2.76
N HIS A 60 -2.85 4.53 -1.88
CA HIS A 60 -2.29 5.85 -1.60
C HIS A 60 -1.55 6.42 -2.82
N LEU A 61 -0.83 5.59 -3.58
CA LEU A 61 -0.09 6.04 -4.76
C LEU A 61 -1.06 6.48 -5.85
N LEU A 62 -2.12 5.69 -6.04
CA LEU A 62 -3.20 5.99 -6.96
C LEU A 62 -3.92 7.28 -6.54
N GLY A 63 -4.15 7.48 -5.24
CA GLY A 63 -4.75 8.70 -4.74
C GLY A 63 -3.96 9.96 -5.07
N VAL A 64 -2.62 9.90 -4.98
CA VAL A 64 -1.75 11.02 -5.39
C VAL A 64 -1.78 11.22 -6.91
N CYS A 65 -1.73 10.13 -7.69
CA CYS A 65 -1.71 10.22 -9.15
C CYS A 65 -3.01 10.78 -9.74
N ASP A 66 -4.15 10.37 -9.17
CA ASP A 66 -5.48 10.68 -9.69
C ASP A 66 -6.16 11.82 -8.91
N ASN A 67 -5.45 12.44 -7.96
CA ASN A 67 -5.95 13.53 -7.10
C ASN A 67 -7.26 13.17 -6.38
N LEU A 68 -7.29 11.98 -5.77
CA LEU A 68 -8.45 11.45 -5.04
C LEU A 68 -8.58 12.09 -3.64
N PRO A 69 -9.76 12.00 -2.99
CA PRO A 69 -9.98 12.59 -1.68
C PRO A 69 -8.95 12.15 -0.64
N GLU A 70 -8.41 13.13 0.08
CA GLU A 70 -7.45 12.91 1.17
C GLU A 70 -8.16 12.41 2.44
N MET A 71 -7.40 11.70 3.27
CA MET A 71 -7.79 11.33 4.62
C MET A 71 -7.08 12.27 5.60
N ILE A 72 -7.85 13.08 6.32
CA ILE A 72 -7.33 14.07 7.27
C ILE A 72 -7.81 13.71 8.68
N THR A 73 -6.88 13.64 9.62
CA THR A 73 -7.13 13.43 11.04
C THR A 73 -6.31 14.45 11.82
N ASP A 74 -6.93 15.19 12.75
CA ASP A 74 -6.27 16.22 13.57
C ASP A 74 -5.45 17.22 12.73
N ASP A 75 -6.03 17.71 11.63
CA ASP A 75 -5.41 18.60 10.63
C ASP A 75 -4.17 18.03 9.91
N VAL A 76 -3.88 16.74 10.08
CA VAL A 76 -2.79 16.03 9.39
C VAL A 76 -3.36 15.15 8.28
N ASN A 77 -2.83 15.31 7.07
CA ASN A 77 -3.09 14.38 5.97
C ASN A 77 -2.34 13.06 6.24
N ILE A 78 -3.11 11.99 6.43
CA ILE A 78 -2.61 10.64 6.70
C ILE A 78 -2.71 9.71 5.48
N GLY A 79 -3.08 10.25 4.32
CA GLY A 79 -3.07 9.59 3.03
C GLY A 79 -4.35 9.81 2.22
N THR A 80 -4.76 8.77 1.51
CA THR A 80 -5.92 8.76 0.63
C THR A 80 -7.07 8.06 1.32
N ARG A 81 -8.26 8.66 1.25
CA ARG A 81 -9.48 8.05 1.76
C ARG A 81 -9.78 6.76 0.98
N ASP A 82 -10.23 5.72 1.68
CA ASP A 82 -10.62 4.43 1.09
C ASP A 82 -9.49 3.76 0.25
N ASN A 83 -8.23 4.01 0.62
CA ASN A 83 -7.05 3.49 -0.09
C ASN A 83 -7.02 1.96 -0.22
N ASP A 84 -7.57 1.25 0.75
CA ASP A 84 -7.74 -0.20 0.74
C ASP A 84 -8.61 -0.64 -0.43
N VAL A 85 -9.82 -0.09 -0.53
CA VAL A 85 -10.79 -0.41 -1.59
C VAL A 85 -10.26 0.02 -2.95
N ILE A 86 -9.71 1.23 -3.05
CA ILE A 86 -9.10 1.75 -4.29
C ILE A 86 -7.97 0.83 -4.77
N GLY A 87 -7.10 0.41 -3.87
CA GLY A 87 -5.98 -0.48 -4.16
C GLY A 87 -6.45 -1.85 -4.63
N GLY A 88 -7.38 -2.48 -3.90
CA GLY A 88 -7.93 -3.78 -4.26
C GLY A 88 -8.63 -3.79 -5.62
N ASP A 89 -9.45 -2.77 -5.90
CA ASP A 89 -10.14 -2.62 -7.17
C ASP A 89 -9.18 -2.37 -8.34
N TYR A 90 -8.12 -1.59 -8.11
CA TYR A 90 -7.07 -1.38 -9.11
C TYR A 90 -6.38 -2.69 -9.47
N LEU A 91 -5.95 -3.47 -8.47
CA LEU A 91 -5.29 -4.76 -8.71
C LEU A 91 -6.21 -5.75 -9.42
N ARG A 92 -7.50 -5.77 -9.07
CA ARG A 92 -8.51 -6.59 -9.74
C ARG A 92 -8.63 -6.23 -11.22
N ARG A 93 -8.66 -4.93 -11.57
CA ARG A 93 -8.65 -4.46 -12.97
C ARG A 93 -7.36 -4.81 -13.72
N LYS A 94 -6.24 -4.97 -13.01
CA LYS A 94 -4.96 -5.40 -13.58
C LYS A 94 -4.82 -6.92 -13.72
N GLY A 95 -5.81 -7.69 -13.28
CA GLY A 95 -5.82 -9.15 -13.42
C GLY A 95 -5.01 -9.88 -12.35
N PHE A 96 -4.78 -9.28 -11.19
CA PHE A 96 -4.16 -9.97 -10.05
C PHE A 96 -5.11 -11.05 -9.51
N PRO A 97 -4.57 -12.09 -8.83
CA PRO A 97 -5.39 -13.11 -8.18
C PRO A 97 -6.39 -12.50 -7.20
N ALA A 98 -7.59 -13.07 -7.13
CA ALA A 98 -8.68 -12.55 -6.28
C ALA A 98 -8.24 -12.41 -4.81
N ILE A 99 -7.53 -13.42 -4.28
CA ILE A 99 -7.02 -13.41 -2.91
C ILE A 99 -6.11 -12.21 -2.62
N VAL A 100 -5.26 -11.81 -3.57
CA VAL A 100 -4.39 -10.62 -3.41
C VAL A 100 -5.26 -9.37 -3.32
N CYS A 101 -6.22 -9.24 -4.24
CA CYS A 101 -7.14 -8.09 -4.27
C CYS A 101 -7.96 -7.99 -2.99
N ASP A 102 -8.43 -9.12 -2.46
CA ASP A 102 -9.28 -9.19 -1.28
C ASP A 102 -8.49 -8.90 0.01
N ILE A 103 -7.23 -9.36 0.11
CA ILE A 103 -6.34 -8.98 1.23
C ILE A 103 -6.08 -7.47 1.21
N VAL A 104 -5.76 -6.91 0.04
CA VAL A 104 -5.51 -5.46 -0.10
C VAL A 104 -6.78 -4.65 0.23
N ALA A 105 -7.94 -5.03 -0.30
CA ALA A 105 -9.21 -4.35 0.01
C ALA A 105 -9.64 -4.49 1.47
N GLY A 106 -9.23 -5.59 2.13
CA GLY A 106 -9.65 -5.91 3.49
C GLY A 106 -8.74 -5.37 4.60
N HIS A 107 -7.56 -4.82 4.29
CA HIS A 107 -6.53 -4.59 5.30
C HIS A 107 -6.93 -3.58 6.39
N VAL A 108 -7.71 -2.54 6.06
CA VAL A 108 -8.25 -1.61 7.08
C VAL A 108 -9.29 -2.29 7.96
N GLN A 109 -10.15 -3.14 7.38
CA GLN A 109 -11.14 -3.90 8.16
C GLN A 109 -10.46 -4.92 9.06
N ALA A 110 -9.40 -5.58 8.59
CA ALA A 110 -8.58 -6.47 9.40
C ALA A 110 -8.00 -5.74 10.62
N LYS A 111 -7.44 -4.53 10.41
CA LYS A 111 -6.96 -3.67 11.50
C LYS A 111 -8.08 -3.33 12.50
N ARG A 112 -9.26 -2.92 12.02
CA ARG A 112 -10.43 -2.61 12.88
C ARG A 112 -10.88 -3.82 13.68
N TYR A 113 -10.85 -5.01 13.07
CA TYR A 113 -11.16 -6.26 13.76
C TYR A 113 -10.15 -6.57 14.87
N LEU A 114 -8.84 -6.39 14.62
CA LEU A 114 -7.81 -6.63 15.64
C LEU A 114 -7.91 -5.64 16.81
N VAL A 115 -8.17 -4.35 16.54
CA VAL A 115 -8.48 -3.36 17.60
C VAL A 115 -9.65 -3.79 18.47
N LEU A 116 -10.69 -4.40 17.88
CA LEU A 116 -11.84 -4.91 18.63
C LEU A 116 -11.52 -6.21 19.38
N LYS A 117 -10.76 -7.11 18.76
CA LYS A 117 -10.61 -8.50 19.21
C LYS A 117 -9.46 -8.69 20.19
N GLU A 118 -8.38 -7.95 20.04
CA GLU A 118 -7.13 -8.13 20.76
C GLU A 118 -6.88 -6.93 21.69
N ASN A 119 -6.98 -7.20 22.99
CA ASN A 119 -6.73 -6.16 24.00
C ASN A 119 -5.27 -5.67 23.90
N GLY A 120 -5.08 -4.36 23.79
CA GLY A 120 -3.76 -3.74 23.63
C GLY A 120 -3.33 -3.49 22.19
N TYR A 121 -4.12 -3.93 21.19
CA TYR A 121 -3.75 -3.74 19.78
C TYR A 121 -3.78 -2.26 19.36
N TYR A 122 -4.77 -1.50 19.85
CA TYR A 122 -4.93 -0.07 19.55
C TYR A 122 -3.67 0.74 19.95
N GLU A 123 -3.10 0.43 21.10
CA GLU A 123 -1.93 1.11 21.66
C GLU A 123 -0.63 0.77 20.93
N SER A 124 -0.60 -0.32 20.16
CA SER A 124 0.55 -0.75 19.35
C SER A 124 0.54 -0.22 17.92
N THR A 125 -0.49 0.54 17.53
CA THR A 125 -0.73 1.01 16.15
C THR A 125 -0.20 2.42 15.89
#